data_AF-E7N5N8-F1
#
_entry.id   AF-E7N5N8-F1
#
_cell.length_a   1.000
_cell.length_b   1.000
_cell.length_c   1.000
_cell.angle_alpha   90.00
_cell.angle_beta   90.00
_cell.angle_gamma   90.00
#
_symmetry.space_group_name_H-M   'P 1'
#
loop_
_entity.id
_entity.type
_entity.pdbx_description
1 polymer ?
#
loop_
_entity_poly.entity_id
_entity_poly.type
_entity_poly.pdbx_seq_one_letter_code
_entity_poly.pdbx_strand_id
1 'polypeptide(L)'
;MSVTAAHAASCTLHDAGTCRSCPHLSLPMPDQLAAKQSRVAALLADHIPSGLWQAPAASAPTGFRNKAKMAVAGTSAHPTLGILDGAGCGVDLRTCPLHVPAIEAALPVLAGLITELGLRPYDVPTRRGELKYVLVTASPDDDLMVRFVLRSRHHLERLRAALPDLHRRLPQLAVAAVNIQSVHQAVIEGPEEIVLTQEDRLLMRLSLPSPEHGGRAGRRADGVELSLYLPTRSFFQTNTAVAEALYATARDWAQEAQPARV
;
A
#
# COMPACT_ATOMS: atom_id res chain seq x y z
N MET A 1 5.17 33.88 -12.40
CA MET A 1 4.32 32.71 -12.67
C MET A 1 3.67 32.33 -11.36
N SER A 2 2.34 32.36 -11.28
CA SER A 2 1.60 32.16 -10.04
C SER A 2 1.76 30.71 -9.59
N VAL A 3 2.45 30.49 -8.46
CA VAL A 3 2.52 29.18 -7.81
C VAL A 3 1.14 28.96 -7.20
N THR A 4 0.26 28.27 -7.92
CA THR A 4 -0.94 27.70 -7.30
C THR A 4 -0.45 26.81 -6.16
N ALA A 5 -0.65 27.28 -4.93
CA ALA A 5 -0.35 26.51 -3.74
C ALA A 5 -1.06 25.15 -3.88
N ALA A 6 -0.29 24.07 -3.97
CA ALA A 6 -0.84 22.73 -4.01
C ALA A 6 -1.66 22.55 -2.72
N HIS A 7 -2.98 22.50 -2.87
CA HIS A 7 -3.89 22.33 -1.73
C HIS A 7 -3.53 21.03 -1.01
N ALA A 8 -3.55 21.08 0.33
CA ALA A 8 -3.41 19.89 1.16
C ALA A 8 -4.47 18.85 0.77
N ALA A 9 -4.12 17.56 0.83
CA ALA A 9 -5.11 16.50 0.67
C ALA A 9 -6.19 16.64 1.76
N SER A 10 -7.46 16.49 1.38
CA SER A 10 -8.57 16.45 2.34
C SER A 10 -8.99 15.01 2.61
N CYS A 11 -9.31 14.72 3.88
CA CYS A 11 -9.84 13.42 4.28
C CYS A 11 -10.81 13.63 5.44
N THR A 12 -12.09 13.33 5.22
CA THR A 12 -13.15 13.51 6.22
C THR A 12 -12.88 12.79 7.54
N LEU A 13 -12.25 11.60 7.50
CA LEU A 13 -11.91 10.83 8.71
C LEU A 13 -10.76 11.46 9.51
N HIS A 14 -9.80 12.08 8.83
CA HIS A 14 -8.74 12.84 9.48
C HIS A 14 -9.30 14.12 10.10
N ASP A 15 -10.12 14.84 9.33
CA ASP A 15 -10.76 16.10 9.77
C ASP A 15 -11.69 15.87 10.98
N ALA A 16 -12.38 14.73 11.03
CA ALA A 16 -13.18 14.29 12.17
C ALA A 16 -12.36 13.71 13.33
N GLY A 17 -11.04 13.53 13.17
CA GLY A 17 -10.14 12.96 14.18
C GLY A 17 -10.33 11.46 14.45
N THR A 18 -11.13 10.77 13.62
CA THR A 18 -11.42 9.33 13.75
C THR A 18 -10.29 8.47 13.19
N CYS A 19 -9.50 8.99 12.24
CA CYS A 19 -8.27 8.37 11.76
C CYS A 19 -7.09 9.32 11.96
N ARG A 20 -6.02 8.85 12.61
CA ARG A 20 -4.80 9.65 12.89
C ARG A 20 -3.56 9.14 12.15
N SER A 21 -3.74 8.31 11.12
CA SER A 21 -2.65 7.69 10.37
C SER A 21 -1.81 8.68 9.57
N CYS A 22 -2.34 9.87 9.28
CA CYS A 22 -1.71 10.90 8.45
C CYS A 22 -1.49 12.19 9.27
N PRO A 23 -0.52 12.23 10.21
CA PRO A 23 -0.40 13.31 11.20
C PRO A 23 -0.13 14.69 10.58
N HIS A 24 0.42 14.73 9.36
CA HIS A 24 0.76 15.96 8.64
C HIS A 24 -0.20 16.28 7.50
N LEU A 25 -1.36 15.59 7.39
CA LEU A 25 -2.28 15.76 6.25
C LEU A 25 -2.68 17.22 6.02
N SER A 26 -2.89 17.97 7.10
CA SER A 26 -3.30 19.37 7.07
C SER A 26 -2.19 20.35 6.66
N LEU A 27 -0.93 19.89 6.53
CA LEU A 27 0.19 20.73 6.11
C LEU A 27 0.35 20.68 4.58
N PRO A 28 0.60 21.83 3.91
CA PRO A 28 0.96 21.85 2.49
C PRO A 28 2.17 20.95 2.20
N MET A 29 2.16 20.26 1.05
CA MET A 29 3.24 19.33 0.68
C MET A 29 4.64 19.98 0.67
N PRO A 30 4.84 21.21 0.15
CA PRO A 30 6.16 21.87 0.22
C PRO A 30 6.68 22.02 1.65
N ASP A 31 5.81 22.36 2.60
CA ASP A 31 6.18 22.54 4.00
C ASP A 31 6.52 21.19 4.65
N GLN A 32 5.77 20.14 4.32
CA GLN A 32 6.09 18.78 4.78
C GLN A 32 7.48 18.34 4.29
N LEU A 33 7.81 18.62 3.02
CA LEU A 33 9.10 18.26 2.44
C LEU A 33 10.24 19.08 3.05
N ALA A 34 10.07 20.40 3.18
CA ALA A 34 11.05 21.28 3.80
C ALA A 34 11.34 20.89 5.25
N ALA A 35 10.32 20.56 6.04
CA ALA A 35 10.47 20.10 7.41
C ALA A 35 11.21 18.75 7.49
N LYS A 36 10.86 17.78 6.63
CA LYS A 36 11.54 16.47 6.57
C LYS A 36 13.00 16.61 6.17
N GLN A 37 13.29 17.39 5.13
CA GLN A 37 14.65 17.59 4.65
C GLN A 37 15.51 18.34 5.67
N SER A 38 14.99 19.44 6.25
CA SER A 38 15.69 20.19 7.30
C SER A 38 16.03 19.29 8.49
N ARG A 39 15.11 18.39 8.89
CA ARG A 39 15.37 17.44 9.97
C ARG A 39 16.49 16.46 9.65
N VAL A 40 16.49 15.88 8.44
CA VAL A 40 17.55 14.93 8.03
C VAL A 40 18.89 15.65 7.90
N ALA A 41 18.92 16.85 7.31
CA ALA A 41 20.12 17.67 7.18
C ALA A 41 20.71 18.04 8.55
N ALA A 42 19.88 18.43 9.52
CA ALA A 42 20.33 18.73 10.87
C ALA A 42 20.93 17.50 11.58
N LEU A 43 20.31 16.32 11.41
CA LEU A 43 20.81 15.07 12.00
C LEU A 43 22.16 14.63 11.41
N LEU A 44 22.49 15.06 10.20
CA LEU A 44 23.68 14.66 9.47
C LEU A 44 24.66 15.81 9.23
N ALA A 45 24.49 16.94 9.95
CA ALA A 45 25.23 18.16 9.70
C ALA A 45 26.76 17.99 9.83
N ASP A 46 27.20 17.14 10.77
CA ASP A 46 28.63 16.86 10.98
C ASP A 46 29.23 15.89 9.94
N HIS A 47 28.38 15.25 9.12
CA HIS A 47 28.79 14.21 8.17
C HIS A 47 28.61 14.62 6.71
N ILE A 48 27.62 15.47 6.40
CA ILE A 48 27.23 15.81 5.04
C ILE A 48 27.23 17.34 4.86
N PRO A 49 28.08 17.89 3.99
CA PRO A 49 28.08 19.32 3.69
C PRO A 49 26.71 19.82 3.22
N SER A 50 26.31 21.01 3.67
CA SER A 50 25.00 21.60 3.37
C SER A 50 24.73 21.78 1.86
N GLY A 51 25.78 21.95 1.05
CA GLY A 51 25.67 22.09 -0.40
C GLY A 51 25.40 20.79 -1.17
N LEU A 52 25.42 19.62 -0.52
CA LEU A 52 25.20 18.33 -1.19
C LEU A 52 23.73 17.86 -1.19
N TRP A 53 22.86 18.54 -0.45
CA TRP A 53 21.45 18.17 -0.38
C TRP A 53 20.72 18.51 -1.68
N GLN A 54 20.19 17.49 -2.36
CA GLN A 54 19.36 17.66 -3.54
C GLN A 54 17.89 17.95 -3.17
N ALA A 55 17.07 18.31 -4.16
CA ALA A 55 15.64 18.45 -3.97
C ALA A 55 15.00 17.11 -3.57
N PRO A 56 14.01 17.09 -2.64
CA PRO A 56 13.39 15.87 -2.20
C PRO A 56 12.35 15.39 -3.24
N ALA A 57 12.24 14.08 -3.41
CA ALA A 57 11.18 13.50 -4.24
C ALA A 57 9.81 13.71 -3.58
N ALA A 58 8.90 14.38 -4.28
CA ALA A 58 7.54 14.63 -3.81
C ALA A 58 6.60 13.47 -4.18
N SER A 59 5.69 13.12 -3.26
CA SER A 59 4.57 12.22 -3.56
C SER A 59 3.38 13.01 -4.11
N ALA A 60 2.54 12.37 -4.90
CA ALA A 60 1.16 12.83 -5.08
C ALA A 60 0.46 12.94 -3.70
N PRO A 61 -0.49 13.88 -3.53
CA PRO A 61 -1.16 14.10 -2.25
C PRO A 61 -2.18 12.99 -1.90
N THR A 62 -2.70 12.29 -2.91
CA THR A 62 -3.70 11.22 -2.82
C THR A 62 -3.37 10.11 -3.81
N GLY A 63 -4.04 8.96 -3.73
CA GLY A 63 -3.98 7.91 -4.74
C GLY A 63 -2.62 7.25 -4.94
N PHE A 64 -1.69 7.38 -4.00
CA PHE A 64 -0.32 6.86 -4.16
C PHE A 64 -0.08 5.50 -3.47
N ARG A 65 -0.98 5.10 -2.56
CA ARG A 65 -0.78 3.94 -1.70
C ARG A 65 -1.25 2.67 -2.39
N ASN A 66 -0.30 1.87 -2.85
CA ASN A 66 -0.55 0.62 -3.58
C ASN A 66 -0.81 -0.61 -2.66
N LYS A 67 -0.86 -0.42 -1.34
CA LYS A 67 -1.06 -1.51 -0.37
C LYS A 67 -1.94 -1.10 0.80
N ALA A 68 -3.06 -1.79 0.94
CA ALA A 68 -4.00 -1.71 2.06
C ALA A 68 -3.80 -2.91 3.00
N LYS A 69 -3.71 -2.63 4.30
CA LYS A 69 -3.70 -3.67 5.35
C LYS A 69 -4.89 -3.41 6.26
N MET A 70 -6.03 -4.00 5.93
CA MET A 70 -7.30 -3.70 6.59
C MET A 70 -7.52 -4.66 7.74
N ALA A 71 -7.53 -4.15 8.97
CA ALA A 71 -8.16 -4.86 10.08
C ALA A 71 -9.64 -5.04 9.77
N VAL A 72 -10.16 -6.24 9.98
CA VAL A 72 -11.58 -6.54 9.81
C VAL A 72 -12.25 -6.51 11.17
N ALA A 73 -13.26 -5.66 11.31
CA ALA A 73 -14.02 -5.49 12.53
C ALA A 73 -15.52 -5.35 12.22
N GLY A 74 -16.32 -4.93 13.21
CA GLY A 74 -17.77 -4.86 13.09
C GLY A 74 -18.40 -6.25 13.17
N THR A 75 -19.38 -6.51 12.30
CA THR A 75 -20.08 -7.81 12.27
C THR A 75 -19.95 -8.45 10.90
N SER A 76 -20.26 -9.74 10.76
CA SER A 76 -20.31 -10.37 9.44
C SER A 76 -21.37 -9.72 8.53
N ALA A 77 -22.46 -9.16 9.07
CA ALA A 77 -23.46 -8.47 8.26
C ALA A 77 -23.02 -7.05 7.84
N HIS A 78 -22.24 -6.39 8.69
CA HIS A 78 -21.77 -5.01 8.51
C HIS A 78 -20.27 -4.95 8.86
N PRO A 79 -19.39 -5.52 8.01
CA PRO A 79 -17.97 -5.53 8.28
C PRO A 79 -17.38 -4.14 8.01
N THR A 80 -16.43 -3.74 8.84
CA THR A 80 -15.56 -2.59 8.56
C THR A 80 -14.19 -3.09 8.09
N LEU A 81 -13.61 -2.40 7.11
CA LEU A 81 -12.26 -2.67 6.59
C LEU A 81 -11.39 -1.44 6.81
N GLY A 82 -10.47 -1.50 7.75
CA GLY A 82 -9.66 -0.33 8.07
C GLY A 82 -8.70 -0.52 9.22
N ILE A 83 -8.82 0.31 10.25
CA ILE A 83 -8.01 0.25 11.48
C ILE A 83 -8.91 0.02 12.69
N LEU A 84 -8.30 -0.30 13.82
CA LEU A 84 -9.00 -0.30 15.10
C LEU A 84 -8.72 1.02 15.82
N ASP A 85 -9.74 1.57 16.48
CA ASP A 85 -9.56 2.69 17.40
C ASP A 85 -8.99 2.23 18.76
N GLY A 86 -8.82 3.17 19.69
CA GLY A 86 -8.30 2.87 21.03
C GLY A 86 -9.18 1.94 21.87
N ALA A 87 -10.46 1.78 21.52
CA ALA A 87 -11.38 0.84 22.15
C ALA A 87 -11.43 -0.52 21.44
N GLY A 88 -10.71 -0.68 20.33
CA GLY A 88 -10.75 -1.89 19.51
C GLY A 88 -11.93 -1.94 18.53
N CYS A 89 -12.70 -0.85 18.40
CA CYS A 89 -13.77 -0.73 17.41
C CYS A 89 -13.19 -0.43 16.04
N GLY A 90 -13.81 -0.95 14.98
CA GLY A 90 -13.34 -0.73 13.62
C GLY A 90 -13.66 0.67 13.10
N VAL A 91 -12.64 1.37 12.63
CA VAL A 91 -12.76 2.57 11.80
C VAL A 91 -12.65 2.15 10.35
N ASP A 92 -13.72 2.37 9.59
CA ASP A 92 -13.81 1.98 8.19
C ASP A 92 -12.98 2.92 7.30
N LEU A 93 -12.03 2.37 6.54
CA LEU A 93 -11.12 3.09 5.66
C LEU A 93 -11.32 2.73 4.18
N ARG A 94 -12.47 2.17 3.81
CA ARG A 94 -12.80 1.85 2.42
C ARG A 94 -12.72 3.05 1.48
N THR A 95 -12.97 4.25 2.00
CA THR A 95 -12.91 5.53 1.26
C THR A 95 -11.64 6.34 1.56
N CYS A 96 -10.58 5.69 2.07
CA CYS A 96 -9.33 6.40 2.35
C CYS A 96 -8.70 6.94 1.05
N PRO A 97 -8.51 8.26 0.91
CA PRO A 97 -8.08 8.89 -0.35
C PRO A 97 -6.62 8.61 -0.71
N LEU A 98 -5.89 7.89 0.13
CA LEU A 98 -4.52 7.50 -0.17
C LEU A 98 -4.45 6.28 -1.08
N HIS A 99 -5.47 5.42 -1.09
CA HIS A 99 -5.44 4.18 -1.86
C HIS A 99 -5.51 4.47 -3.36
N VAL A 100 -4.78 3.67 -4.14
CA VAL A 100 -4.92 3.70 -5.60
C VAL A 100 -6.34 3.24 -6.00
N PRO A 101 -6.88 3.70 -7.15
CA PRO A 101 -8.25 3.39 -7.58
C PRO A 101 -8.60 1.90 -7.59
N ALA A 102 -7.66 1.02 -8.00
CA ALA A 102 -7.87 -0.43 -7.99
C ALA A 102 -8.17 -0.98 -6.58
N ILE A 103 -7.53 -0.44 -5.55
CA ILE A 103 -7.83 -0.81 -4.15
C ILE A 103 -9.16 -0.24 -3.72
N GLU A 104 -9.43 1.04 -4.00
CA GLU A 104 -10.72 1.68 -3.65
C GLU A 104 -11.91 0.92 -4.23
N ALA A 105 -11.81 0.44 -5.47
CA ALA A 105 -12.82 -0.38 -6.13
C ALA A 105 -12.95 -1.79 -5.53
N ALA A 106 -11.84 -2.40 -5.10
CA ALA A 106 -11.83 -3.76 -4.57
C ALA A 106 -12.43 -3.85 -3.15
N LEU A 107 -12.21 -2.85 -2.29
CA LEU A 107 -12.59 -2.97 -0.88
C LEU A 107 -14.11 -3.13 -0.64
N PRO A 108 -15.03 -2.43 -1.33
CA PRO A 108 -16.46 -2.69 -1.23
C PRO A 108 -16.85 -4.11 -1.67
N VAL A 109 -16.22 -4.63 -2.73
CA VAL A 109 -16.44 -6.01 -3.21
C VAL A 109 -16.01 -7.02 -2.15
N LEU A 110 -14.84 -6.82 -1.55
CA LEU A 110 -14.31 -7.69 -0.49
C LEU A 110 -15.18 -7.63 0.78
N ALA A 111 -15.71 -6.47 1.13
CA ALA A 111 -16.69 -6.33 2.22
C ALA A 111 -17.99 -7.11 1.92
N GLY A 112 -18.50 -7.04 0.69
CA GLY A 112 -19.65 -7.84 0.26
C GLY A 112 -19.40 -9.35 0.36
N LEU A 113 -18.24 -9.82 -0.12
CA LEU A 113 -17.84 -11.22 -0.01
C LEU A 113 -17.78 -11.71 1.44
N ILE A 114 -17.25 -10.88 2.36
CA ILE A 114 -17.22 -11.18 3.80
C ILE A 114 -18.63 -11.42 4.33
N THR A 115 -19.58 -10.57 3.94
CA THR A 115 -20.99 -10.70 4.31
C THR A 115 -21.62 -11.96 3.73
N GLU A 116 -21.46 -12.19 2.43
CA GLU A 116 -22.02 -13.33 1.71
C GLU A 116 -21.54 -14.67 2.28
N LEU A 117 -20.26 -14.76 2.66
CA LEU A 117 -19.66 -15.97 3.23
C LEU A 117 -19.83 -16.08 4.75
N GLY A 118 -20.37 -15.05 5.41
CA GLY A 118 -20.54 -15.01 6.86
C GLY A 118 -19.21 -15.06 7.63
N LEU A 119 -18.14 -14.48 7.06
CA LEU A 119 -16.82 -14.48 7.70
C LEU A 119 -16.86 -13.59 8.93
N ARG A 120 -16.84 -14.19 10.12
CA ARG A 120 -16.91 -13.45 11.39
C ARG A 120 -15.62 -12.66 11.60
N PRO A 121 -15.65 -11.33 11.72
CA PRO A 121 -14.49 -10.54 12.11
C PRO A 121 -13.90 -11.03 13.44
N TYR A 122 -12.58 -11.00 13.55
CA TYR A 122 -11.88 -11.42 14.75
C TYR A 122 -11.92 -10.32 15.81
N ASP A 123 -12.58 -10.58 16.92
CA ASP A 123 -12.63 -9.72 18.08
C ASP A 123 -11.39 -9.96 18.96
N VAL A 124 -10.53 -8.95 19.05
CA VAL A 124 -9.25 -9.03 19.78
C VAL A 124 -9.47 -9.25 21.28
N PRO A 125 -10.32 -8.48 21.99
CA PRO A 125 -10.52 -8.66 23.43
C PRO A 125 -11.04 -10.04 23.83
N THR A 126 -12.04 -10.57 23.12
CA THR A 126 -12.69 -11.85 23.43
C THR A 126 -12.02 -13.06 22.77
N ARG A 127 -11.10 -12.82 21.84
CA ARG A 127 -10.39 -13.85 21.05
C ARG A 127 -11.35 -14.76 20.28
N ARG A 128 -12.41 -14.19 19.72
CA ARG A 128 -13.46 -14.89 18.96
C ARG A 128 -13.50 -14.38 17.52
N GLY A 129 -14.15 -15.13 16.65
CA GLY A 129 -14.18 -14.83 15.21
C GLY A 129 -13.00 -15.45 14.45
N GLU A 130 -12.98 -15.23 13.14
CA GLU A 130 -12.10 -15.94 12.21
C GLU A 130 -11.27 -15.01 11.33
N LEU A 131 -11.88 -13.98 10.72
CA LEU A 131 -11.19 -13.09 9.78
C LEU A 131 -10.54 -11.92 10.52
N LYS A 132 -9.20 -11.84 10.48
CA LYS A 132 -8.42 -10.81 11.17
C LYS A 132 -8.12 -9.61 10.28
N TYR A 133 -7.61 -9.90 9.08
CA TYR A 133 -7.22 -8.87 8.12
C TYR A 133 -7.60 -9.25 6.69
N VAL A 134 -7.80 -8.23 5.87
CA VAL A 134 -7.75 -8.34 4.41
C VAL A 134 -6.61 -7.46 3.93
N LEU A 135 -5.63 -8.06 3.27
CA LEU A 135 -4.48 -7.36 2.70
C LEU A 135 -4.69 -7.25 1.20
N VAL A 136 -4.64 -6.04 0.66
CA VAL A 136 -4.79 -5.79 -0.79
C VAL A 136 -3.54 -5.07 -1.26
N THR A 137 -2.89 -5.60 -2.30
CA THR A 137 -1.81 -4.92 -3.01
C THR A 137 -2.23 -4.77 -4.46
N ALA A 138 -2.03 -3.58 -5.04
CA ALA A 138 -2.29 -3.31 -6.44
C ALA A 138 -0.97 -3.07 -7.17
N SER A 139 -0.83 -3.62 -8.37
CA SER A 139 0.28 -3.32 -9.25
C SER A 139 0.04 -2.01 -10.02
N PRO A 140 1.08 -1.45 -10.67
CA PRO A 140 0.93 -0.32 -11.57
C PRO A 140 0.04 -0.62 -12.79
N ASP A 141 -0.18 -1.91 -13.09
CA ASP A 141 -1.04 -2.39 -14.16
C ASP A 141 -2.47 -2.70 -13.67
N ASP A 142 -2.83 -2.24 -12.47
CA ASP A 142 -4.08 -2.49 -11.77
C ASP A 142 -4.33 -3.94 -11.33
N ASP A 143 -3.39 -4.87 -11.54
CA ASP A 143 -3.50 -6.25 -11.04
C ASP A 143 -3.54 -6.27 -9.50
N LEU A 144 -4.36 -7.15 -8.93
CA LEU A 144 -4.57 -7.26 -7.49
C LEU A 144 -3.97 -8.54 -6.92
N MET A 145 -3.29 -8.39 -5.78
CA MET A 145 -3.07 -9.47 -4.82
C MET A 145 -3.97 -9.24 -3.59
N VAL A 146 -4.92 -10.14 -3.35
CA VAL A 146 -5.81 -10.15 -2.19
C VAL A 146 -5.46 -11.30 -1.26
N ARG A 147 -5.23 -11.01 0.02
CA ARG A 147 -4.87 -12.02 1.04
C ARG A 147 -5.82 -11.93 2.23
N PHE A 148 -6.47 -13.03 2.55
CA PHE A 148 -7.35 -13.15 3.70
C PHE A 148 -6.56 -13.72 4.87
N VAL A 149 -6.36 -12.94 5.93
CA VAL A 149 -5.70 -13.41 7.14
C VAL A 149 -6.74 -13.99 8.08
N LEU A 150 -6.72 -15.31 8.25
CA LEU A 150 -7.64 -16.05 9.10
C LEU A 150 -6.94 -16.51 10.38
N ARG A 151 -7.72 -16.68 11.45
CA ARG A 151 -7.30 -17.36 12.67
C ARG A 151 -7.01 -18.84 12.43
N SER A 152 -7.81 -19.50 11.60
CA SER A 152 -7.77 -20.94 11.35
C SER A 152 -8.16 -21.28 9.90
N ARG A 153 -7.99 -22.54 9.50
CA ARG A 153 -8.39 -23.02 8.17
C ARG A 153 -9.91 -23.19 8.00
N HIS A 154 -10.73 -22.87 9.00
CA HIS A 154 -12.18 -23.16 9.01
C HIS A 154 -12.94 -22.63 7.79
N HIS A 155 -12.55 -21.46 7.25
CA HIS A 155 -13.18 -20.84 6.08
C HIS A 155 -12.43 -21.04 4.76
N LEU A 156 -11.36 -21.84 4.74
CA LEU A 156 -10.52 -22.02 3.55
C LEU A 156 -11.32 -22.54 2.36
N GLU A 157 -12.08 -23.62 2.54
CA GLU A 157 -12.85 -24.22 1.44
C GLU A 157 -13.98 -23.31 0.94
N ARG A 158 -14.57 -22.49 1.83
CA ARG A 158 -15.56 -21.48 1.43
C ARG A 158 -14.95 -20.39 0.57
N LEU A 159 -13.76 -19.90 0.93
CA LEU A 159 -13.03 -18.92 0.13
C LEU A 159 -12.59 -19.50 -1.23
N ARG A 160 -12.14 -20.75 -1.25
CA ARG A 160 -11.83 -21.48 -2.50
C ARG A 160 -13.06 -21.57 -3.41
N ALA A 161 -14.20 -21.99 -2.87
CA ALA A 161 -15.44 -22.12 -3.63
C ALA A 161 -15.96 -20.77 -4.17
N ALA A 162 -15.69 -19.66 -3.48
CA ALA A 162 -16.10 -18.32 -3.90
C ALA A 162 -15.14 -17.68 -4.92
N LEU A 163 -13.94 -18.25 -5.13
CA LEU A 163 -12.91 -17.65 -5.97
C LEU A 163 -13.35 -17.38 -7.42
N PRO A 164 -14.12 -18.26 -8.10
CA PRO A 164 -14.61 -17.97 -9.45
C PRO A 164 -15.57 -16.77 -9.50
N ASP A 165 -16.39 -16.55 -8.47
CA ASP A 165 -17.25 -15.37 -8.39
C ASP A 165 -16.45 -14.11 -8.11
N LEU A 166 -15.47 -14.21 -7.21
CA LEU A 166 -14.59 -13.09 -6.89
C LEU A 166 -13.81 -12.62 -8.14
N HIS A 167 -13.32 -13.52 -8.99
CA HIS A 167 -12.69 -13.14 -10.27
C HIS A 167 -13.65 -12.45 -11.24
N ARG A 168 -14.94 -12.85 -11.27
CA ARG A 168 -15.91 -12.13 -12.12
C ARG A 168 -16.14 -10.70 -11.65
N ARG A 169 -16.11 -10.47 -10.33
CA ARG A 169 -16.30 -9.15 -9.71
C ARG A 169 -15.03 -8.29 -9.72
N LEU A 170 -13.87 -8.94 -9.68
CA LEU A 170 -12.54 -8.34 -9.76
C LEU A 170 -11.73 -9.04 -10.86
N PRO A 171 -11.98 -8.73 -12.15
CA PRO A 171 -11.26 -9.35 -13.27
C PRO A 171 -9.74 -9.17 -13.20
N GLN A 172 -9.27 -8.13 -12.53
CA GLN A 172 -7.87 -7.82 -12.28
C GLN A 172 -7.26 -8.61 -11.10
N LEU A 173 -8.00 -9.51 -10.44
CA LEU A 173 -7.46 -10.35 -9.37
C LEU A 173 -6.46 -11.35 -9.94
N ALA A 174 -5.17 -11.05 -9.79
CA ALA A 174 -4.09 -11.94 -10.21
C ALA A 174 -3.75 -12.97 -9.14
N VAL A 175 -3.67 -12.56 -7.86
CA VAL A 175 -3.28 -13.46 -6.76
C VAL A 175 -4.30 -13.41 -5.64
N ALA A 176 -4.87 -14.57 -5.27
CA ALA A 176 -5.64 -14.71 -4.04
C ALA A 176 -4.96 -15.71 -3.10
N ALA A 177 -4.84 -15.38 -1.82
CA ALA A 177 -4.29 -16.30 -0.83
C ALA A 177 -4.98 -16.20 0.53
N VAL A 178 -4.81 -17.25 1.34
CA VAL A 178 -5.20 -17.32 2.74
C VAL A 178 -3.95 -17.43 3.59
N ASN A 179 -3.80 -16.53 4.56
CA ASN A 179 -2.75 -16.61 5.56
C ASN A 179 -3.36 -17.09 6.89
N ILE A 180 -2.73 -18.06 7.56
CA ILE A 180 -3.21 -18.56 8.86
C ILE A 180 -2.37 -17.95 9.99
N GLN A 181 -2.96 -16.98 10.70
CA GLN A 181 -2.40 -16.30 11.86
C GLN A 181 -3.12 -16.81 13.12
N SER A 182 -2.66 -17.94 13.67
CA SER A 182 -3.32 -18.62 14.79
C SER A 182 -3.00 -18.02 16.16
N VAL A 183 -1.90 -17.28 16.29
CA VAL A 183 -1.45 -16.73 17.58
C VAL A 183 -2.16 -15.42 17.91
N HIS A 184 -2.48 -15.21 19.19
CA HIS A 184 -3.03 -13.94 19.67
C HIS A 184 -1.89 -12.98 20.05
N GLN A 185 -1.30 -12.36 19.03
CA GLN A 185 -0.17 -11.43 19.14
C GLN A 185 -0.39 -10.28 18.17
N ALA A 186 0.30 -9.15 18.40
CA ALA A 186 0.27 -7.98 17.53
C ALA A 186 1.08 -8.18 16.22
N VAL A 187 0.90 -9.32 15.57
CA VAL A 187 1.47 -9.64 14.26
C VAL A 187 0.33 -9.79 13.26
N ILE A 188 0.52 -9.24 12.05
CA ILE A 188 -0.52 -9.22 11.02
C ILE A 188 -0.66 -10.60 10.37
N GLU A 189 0.45 -11.29 10.16
CA GLU A 189 0.53 -12.50 9.35
C GLU A 189 1.08 -13.65 10.19
N GLY A 190 0.59 -14.86 9.95
CA GLY A 190 1.13 -16.08 10.50
C GLY A 190 2.08 -16.80 9.54
N PRO A 191 2.66 -17.93 9.98
CA PRO A 191 3.70 -18.61 9.24
C PRO A 191 3.20 -19.34 7.99
N GLU A 192 1.92 -19.69 7.94
CA GLU A 192 1.32 -20.46 6.86
C GLU A 192 0.61 -19.55 5.84
N GLU A 193 0.94 -19.74 4.56
CA GLU A 193 0.29 -19.11 3.42
C GLU A 193 -0.22 -20.18 2.45
N ILE A 194 -1.47 -20.06 2.01
CA ILE A 194 -2.12 -20.95 1.05
C ILE A 194 -2.59 -20.11 -0.13
N VAL A 195 -1.91 -20.22 -1.27
CA VAL A 195 -2.34 -19.58 -2.52
C VAL A 195 -3.57 -20.32 -3.07
N LEU A 196 -4.55 -19.55 -3.56
CA LEU A 196 -5.82 -20.06 -4.11
C LEU A 196 -5.90 -19.94 -5.64
N THR A 197 -5.13 -19.01 -6.23
CA THR A 197 -4.99 -18.78 -7.68
C THR A 197 -3.90 -19.66 -8.30
N GLN A 198 -3.80 -19.68 -9.63
CA GLN A 198 -2.68 -20.35 -10.32
C GLN A 198 -1.39 -19.55 -10.15
N GLU A 199 -1.49 -18.23 -10.22
CA GLU A 199 -0.42 -17.27 -10.01
C GLU A 199 -0.17 -17.12 -8.51
N ASP A 200 1.11 -17.21 -8.12
CA ASP A 200 1.58 -17.09 -6.73
C ASP A 200 2.34 -15.78 -6.46
N ARG A 201 2.50 -14.96 -7.50
CA ARG A 201 3.28 -13.71 -7.50
C ARG A 201 2.56 -12.63 -8.28
N LEU A 202 2.59 -11.41 -7.74
CA LEU A 202 2.08 -10.23 -8.43
C LEU A 202 3.21 -9.56 -9.22
N LEU A 203 3.00 -9.28 -10.50
CA LEU A 203 3.94 -8.53 -11.32
C LEU A 203 3.82 -7.03 -11.02
N MET A 204 4.91 -6.40 -10.58
CA MET A 204 5.04 -4.95 -10.44
C MET A 204 5.96 -4.43 -11.56
N ARG A 205 5.38 -3.89 -12.63
CA ARG A 205 6.14 -3.22 -13.70
C ARG A 205 6.35 -1.75 -13.34
N LEU A 206 7.58 -1.41 -12.97
CA LEU A 206 8.01 -0.05 -12.65
C LEU A 206 8.61 0.62 -13.88
N SER A 207 8.33 1.91 -14.05
CA SER A 207 8.95 2.75 -15.08
C SER A 207 9.97 3.68 -14.43
N LEU A 208 11.25 3.36 -14.58
CA LEU A 208 12.31 4.19 -14.03
C LEU A 208 12.61 5.34 -15.00
N PRO A 209 12.50 6.61 -14.57
CA PRO A 209 12.87 7.74 -15.42
C PRO A 209 14.34 7.61 -15.83
N SER A 210 14.67 7.96 -17.07
CA SER A 210 16.07 8.07 -17.51
C SER A 210 16.70 9.35 -16.98
N PRO A 211 18.03 9.38 -16.77
CA PRO A 211 18.72 10.60 -16.40
C PRO A 211 18.49 11.64 -17.50
N GLU A 212 17.98 12.82 -17.11
CA GLU A 212 17.79 13.92 -18.05
C GLU A 212 19.15 14.34 -18.61
N HIS A 213 19.46 13.89 -19.83
CA HIS A 213 20.51 14.53 -20.62
C HIS A 213 19.93 15.87 -21.07
N GLY A 214 20.44 16.95 -20.46
CA GLY A 214 19.87 18.29 -20.53
C GLY A 214 19.27 18.67 -21.89
N GLY A 215 18.01 19.12 -21.85
CA GLY A 215 17.41 19.98 -22.86
C GLY A 215 17.11 19.35 -24.21
N ARG A 216 15.91 18.77 -24.37
CA ARG A 216 15.06 18.94 -25.56
C ARG A 216 13.63 18.46 -25.23
N ALA A 217 12.76 19.41 -24.93
CA ALA A 217 11.33 19.18 -24.82
C ALA A 217 10.79 18.57 -26.13
N GLY A 218 10.21 17.37 -26.06
CA GLY A 218 9.47 16.78 -27.18
C GLY A 218 9.71 15.29 -27.47
N ARG A 219 10.66 14.61 -26.82
CA ARG A 219 10.75 13.15 -26.86
C ARG A 219 10.22 12.57 -25.55
N ARG A 220 9.33 11.57 -25.62
CA ARG A 220 8.99 10.71 -24.47
C ARG A 220 10.33 10.25 -23.88
N ALA A 221 10.57 10.52 -22.60
CA ALA A 221 11.78 10.04 -21.94
C ALA A 221 11.84 8.52 -22.11
N ASP A 222 12.91 7.99 -22.71
CA ASP A 222 13.13 6.55 -22.81
C ASP A 222 13.34 6.02 -21.38
N GLY A 223 12.27 5.60 -20.69
CA GLY A 223 12.36 5.01 -19.36
C GLY A 223 12.89 3.58 -19.41
N VAL A 224 13.47 3.10 -18.31
CA VAL A 224 13.82 1.68 -18.15
C VAL A 224 12.68 0.99 -17.42
N GLU A 225 12.09 -0.02 -18.04
CA GLU A 225 11.12 -0.88 -17.34
C GLU A 225 11.85 -1.84 -16.40
N LEU A 226 11.42 -1.89 -15.14
CA LEU A 226 11.86 -2.84 -14.14
C LEU A 226 10.68 -3.73 -13.72
N SER A 227 10.71 -4.99 -14.14
CA SER A 227 9.74 -6.01 -13.76
C SER A 227 10.12 -6.69 -12.46
N LEU A 228 9.28 -6.58 -11.42
CA LEU A 228 9.48 -7.22 -10.12
C LEU A 228 8.31 -8.18 -9.82
N TYR A 229 8.60 -9.46 -9.63
CA TYR A 229 7.59 -10.44 -9.21
C TYR A 229 7.56 -10.51 -7.69
N LEU A 230 6.45 -10.14 -7.08
CA LEU A 230 6.25 -10.14 -5.63
C LEU A 230 5.54 -11.42 -5.18
N PRO A 231 6.24 -12.36 -4.52
CA PRO A 231 5.59 -13.42 -3.77
C PRO A 231 4.68 -12.86 -2.69
N THR A 232 3.72 -13.68 -2.28
CA THR A 232 2.99 -13.46 -1.02
C THR A 232 3.98 -13.20 0.13
N ARG A 233 3.59 -12.33 1.08
CA ARG A 233 4.42 -11.92 2.25
C ARG A 233 5.66 -11.06 1.95
N SER A 234 5.92 -10.72 0.69
CA SER A 234 7.05 -9.83 0.36
C SER A 234 6.80 -8.38 0.82
N PHE A 235 7.88 -7.73 1.23
CA PHE A 235 7.89 -6.27 1.36
C PHE A 235 7.97 -5.64 -0.03
N PHE A 236 7.24 -4.54 -0.22
CA PHE A 236 7.34 -3.68 -1.38
C PHE A 236 7.02 -2.24 -0.97
N GLN A 237 7.59 -1.28 -1.68
CA GLN A 237 7.35 0.13 -1.42
C GLN A 237 5.88 0.47 -1.63
N THR A 238 5.24 1.09 -0.62
CA THR A 238 3.79 1.35 -0.70
C THR A 238 3.43 2.51 -1.62
N ASN A 239 4.41 3.25 -2.14
CA ASN A 239 4.24 4.38 -3.05
C ASN A 239 5.09 4.13 -4.29
N THR A 240 4.45 3.71 -5.38
CA THR A 240 5.11 3.30 -6.62
C THR A 240 5.93 4.44 -7.23
N ALA A 241 5.35 5.63 -7.40
CA ALA A 241 6.02 6.76 -8.04
C ALA A 241 7.27 7.22 -7.27
N VAL A 242 7.20 7.25 -5.93
CA VAL A 242 8.37 7.56 -5.10
C VAL A 242 9.40 6.43 -5.15
N ALA A 243 8.97 5.18 -5.27
CA ALA A 243 9.88 4.05 -5.43
C ALA A 243 10.63 4.10 -6.77
N GLU A 244 9.96 4.47 -7.86
CA GLU A 244 10.58 4.67 -9.18
C GLU A 244 11.66 5.76 -9.13
N ALA A 245 11.34 6.90 -8.52
CA ALA A 245 12.31 7.98 -8.31
C ALA A 245 13.48 7.51 -7.44
N LEU A 246 13.21 6.81 -6.33
CA LEU A 246 14.23 6.27 -5.43
C LEU A 246 15.18 5.30 -6.15
N TYR A 247 14.63 4.39 -6.95
CA TYR A 247 15.41 3.38 -7.67
C TYR A 247 16.20 3.99 -8.83
N ALA A 248 15.64 4.97 -9.54
CA ALA A 248 16.36 5.74 -10.54
C ALA A 248 17.55 6.48 -9.92
N THR A 249 17.36 7.18 -8.78
CA THR A 249 18.45 7.85 -8.07
C THR A 249 19.56 6.88 -7.68
N ALA A 250 19.23 5.70 -7.14
CA ALA A 250 20.22 4.70 -6.78
C ALA A 250 20.99 4.15 -8.00
N ARG A 251 20.29 3.91 -9.12
CA ARG A 251 20.90 3.51 -10.38
C ARG A 251 21.88 4.57 -10.87
N ASP A 252 21.48 5.84 -10.86
CA ASP A 252 22.27 6.94 -11.40
C ASP A 252 23.56 7.13 -10.56
N TRP A 253 23.45 7.09 -9.23
CA TRP A 253 24.64 7.10 -8.35
C TRP A 253 25.57 5.92 -8.56
N ALA A 254 25.03 4.72 -8.79
CA ALA A 254 25.86 3.54 -9.07
C ALA A 254 26.59 3.68 -10.41
N GLN A 255 25.97 4.29 -11.42
CA GLN A 255 26.60 4.57 -12.72
C GLN A 255 27.69 5.64 -12.60
N GLU A 256 27.44 6.70 -11.84
CA GLU A 256 28.42 7.77 -11.56
C GLU A 256 29.64 7.24 -10.79
N ALA A 257 29.42 6.36 -9.82
CA ALA A 257 30.50 5.80 -9.00
C ALA A 257 31.42 4.82 -9.75
N GLN A 258 30.99 4.30 -10.91
CA GLN A 258 31.71 3.31 -11.73
C GLN A 258 32.41 2.23 -10.88
N PRO A 259 31.68 1.52 -10.01
CA PRO A 259 32.30 0.57 -9.11
C PRO A 259 32.95 -0.57 -9.92
N ALA A 260 34.17 -0.97 -9.52
CA ALA A 260 34.93 -1.99 -10.23
C ALA A 260 34.23 -3.37 -10.25
N ARG A 261 33.27 -3.62 -9.34
CA ARG A 261 32.41 -4.82 -9.25
C ARG A 261 31.06 -4.45 -8.63
N VAL A 262 30.00 -5.15 -9.03
CA VAL A 262 28.64 -5.10 -8.46
C VAL A 262 28.38 -6.40 -7.70
#